data_AF-A0A849FI09-F1
#
_entry.id   AF-A0A849FI09-F1
#
_cell.length_a   1.000
_cell.length_b   1.000
_cell.length_c   1.000
_cell.angle_alpha   90.00
_cell.angle_beta   90.00
_cell.angle_gamma   90.00
#
_symmetry.space_group_name_H-M   'P 1'
#
loop_
_entity.id
_entity.type
_entity.pdbx_description
1 polymer ?
#
loop_
_entity_poly.entity_id
_entity_poly.type
_entity_poly.pdbx_seq_one_letter_code
_entity_poly.pdbx_strand_id
1 'polypeptide(L)'
;MKQYNSIKTKYPDALLLFRVGDFYETFGEDAVKASKILGIILTHRNNGGDRTELAGFPHHSLNTYLPKLVKAGLRVAICDQLEDPKLTKTIVKRGVTELVTPGVALNDDIL
;
A
#
# COMPACT_ATOMS: atom_id res chain seq x y z
N MET A 1 -4.78 -9.81 -7.48
CA MET A 1 -5.85 -8.79 -7.59
C MET A 1 -7.09 -9.08 -6.74
N LYS A 2 -7.67 -10.30 -6.70
CA LYS A 2 -8.90 -10.57 -5.91
C LYS A 2 -8.83 -10.12 -4.43
N GLN A 3 -7.74 -10.44 -3.72
CA GLN A 3 -7.54 -10.00 -2.32
C GLN A 3 -7.39 -8.47 -2.20
N TYR A 4 -6.56 -7.87 -3.04
CA TYR A 4 -6.38 -6.41 -3.07
C TYR A 4 -7.70 -5.68 -3.31
N ASN A 5 -8.46 -6.08 -4.33
CA ASN A 5 -9.74 -5.47 -4.66
C ASN A 5 -10.74 -5.61 -3.50
N SER A 6 -10.82 -6.78 -2.86
CA SER A 6 -11.71 -7.00 -1.72
C SER A 6 -11.39 -6.08 -0.53
N ILE A 7 -10.10 -5.83 -0.27
CA ILE A 7 -9.68 -4.89 0.78
C ILE A 7 -9.94 -3.45 0.34
N LYS A 8 -9.65 -3.10 -0.91
CA LYS A 8 -9.91 -1.76 -1.46
C LYS A 8 -11.40 -1.40 -1.44
N THR A 9 -12.31 -2.37 -1.64
CA THR A 9 -13.76 -2.13 -1.48
C THR A 9 -14.14 -1.71 -0.06
N LYS A 10 -13.40 -2.14 0.97
CA LYS A 10 -13.63 -1.71 2.36
C LYS A 10 -13.07 -0.31 2.64
N TYR A 11 -12.07 0.12 1.86
CA TYR A 11 -11.38 1.40 2.02
C TYR A 11 -11.27 2.12 0.67
N PRO A 12 -12.40 2.52 0.05
CA PRO A 12 -12.40 3.08 -1.30
C PRO A 12 -11.61 4.40 -1.38
N ASP A 13 -11.72 5.23 -0.34
CA ASP A 13 -11.11 6.57 -0.28
C ASP A 13 -9.67 6.58 0.23
N ALA A 14 -9.14 5.44 0.68
CA ALA A 14 -7.79 5.33 1.21
C ALA A 14 -6.84 4.67 0.22
N LEU A 15 -5.64 5.21 0.09
CA LEU A 15 -4.54 4.60 -0.65
C LEU A 15 -4.11 3.33 0.06
N LEU A 16 -4.20 2.18 -0.62
CA LEU A 16 -3.91 0.89 -0.02
C LEU A 16 -2.45 0.47 -0.30
N LEU A 17 -1.60 0.54 0.72
CA LEU A 17 -0.25 -0.03 0.71
C LEU A 17 -0.32 -1.52 1.00
N PHE A 18 -0.11 -2.35 -0.01
CA PHE A 18 -0.22 -3.80 0.09
C PHE A 18 1.15 -4.45 0.21
N ARG A 19 1.44 -5.11 1.33
CA ARG A 19 2.74 -5.74 1.56
C ARG A 19 2.90 -7.03 0.77
N VAL A 20 3.89 -7.03 -0.11
CA VAL A 20 4.32 -8.18 -0.90
C VAL A 20 5.79 -8.42 -0.62
N GLY A 21 6.07 -9.33 0.32
CA GLY A 21 7.43 -9.60 0.79
C GLY A 21 8.03 -8.35 1.46
N ASP A 22 9.14 -7.87 0.90
CA ASP A 22 9.88 -6.71 1.41
C ASP A 22 9.45 -5.37 0.81
N PHE A 23 8.36 -5.32 0.03
CA PHE A 23 7.85 -4.12 -0.62
C PHE A 23 6.41 -3.81 -0.23
N TYR A 24 6.08 -2.53 -0.11
CA TYR A 24 4.69 -2.05 -0.16
C TYR A 24 4.36 -1.67 -1.60
N GLU A 25 3.33 -2.31 -2.14
CA GLU A 25 2.84 -2.09 -3.50
C GLU A 25 1.43 -1.47 -3.49
N THR A 26 1.20 -0.56 -4.41
CA THR A 26 -0.09 0.08 -4.70
C THR A 26 -0.45 -0.20 -6.15
N PHE A 27 -1.74 -0.20 -6.49
CA PHE A 27 -2.21 -0.56 -7.83
C PHE A 27 -3.26 0.43 -8.35
N GLY A 28 -3.33 0.56 -9.68
CA GLY A 28 -4.29 1.38 -10.40
C GLY A 28 -4.10 2.87 -10.13
N GLU A 29 -5.18 3.59 -9.84
CA GLU A 29 -5.12 5.03 -9.56
C GLU A 29 -4.29 5.37 -8.31
N ASP A 30 -4.30 4.49 -7.31
CA ASP A 30 -3.49 4.66 -6.11
C ASP A 30 -2.00 4.67 -6.46
N ALA A 31 -1.59 3.82 -7.41
CA ALA A 31 -0.21 3.78 -7.91
C ALA A 31 0.18 5.08 -8.62
N VAL A 32 -0.71 5.61 -9.46
CA VAL A 32 -0.46 6.88 -10.16
C VAL A 32 -0.33 8.04 -9.17
N LYS A 33 -1.20 8.09 -8.15
CA LYS A 33 -1.12 9.11 -7.08
C LYS A 33 0.14 8.95 -6.24
N ALA A 34 0.45 7.72 -5.80
CA ALA A 34 1.64 7.41 -5.01
C ALA A 34 2.92 7.77 -5.76
N SER A 35 3.02 7.39 -7.05
CA SER A 35 4.16 7.71 -7.90
C SER A 35 4.39 9.21 -8.00
N LYS A 36 3.33 9.99 -8.24
CA LYS A 36 3.42 11.46 -8.34
C LYS A 36 3.82 12.12 -7.02
N ILE A 37 3.26 11.69 -5.89
CA ILE A 37 3.52 12.31 -4.57
C ILE A 37 4.89 11.91 -4.04
N LEU A 38 5.24 10.63 -4.17
CA LEU A 38 6.48 10.10 -3.62
C LEU A 38 7.68 10.26 -4.57
N GLY A 39 7.42 10.56 -5.85
CA GLY A 39 8.45 10.63 -6.88
C GLY A 39 9.06 9.26 -7.22
N ILE A 40 8.30 8.18 -7.04
CA ILE A 40 8.74 6.80 -7.32
C ILE A 40 8.34 6.37 -8.72
N ILE A 41 9.05 5.37 -9.26
CA ILE A 41 8.80 4.83 -10.59
C ILE A 41 7.40 4.20 -10.64
N LEU A 42 6.58 4.68 -11.57
CA LEU A 42 5.34 4.01 -11.96
C LEU A 42 5.69 2.89 -12.94
N THR A 43 5.38 1.66 -12.54
CA THR A 43 5.51 0.46 -13.35
C THR A 43 4.11 -0.07 -13.66
N HIS A 44 4.01 -1.11 -14.49
CA HIS A 44 2.75 -1.75 -14.79
C HIS A 44 2.92 -3.27 -14.71
N ARG A 45 1.92 -3.93 -14.11
CA ARG A 45 1.82 -5.38 -14.11
C ARG A 45 0.93 -5.81 -15.27
N ASN A 46 1.44 -6.69 -16.12
CA ASN A 46 0.65 -7.32 -17.17
C ASN A 46 0.28 -8.74 -16.72
N ASN A 47 -0.99 -8.96 -16.40
CA ASN A 47 -1.49 -10.26 -15.93
C ASN A 47 -2.46 -10.88 -16.95
N GLY A 48 -2.00 -11.03 -18.20
CA GLY A 48 -2.75 -11.72 -19.26
C GLY A 48 -3.71 -10.85 -20.06
N GLY A 49 -3.49 -9.54 -20.15
CA GLY A 49 -4.27 -8.63 -20.99
C GLY A 49 -4.57 -7.28 -20.33
N ASP A 50 -4.83 -7.29 -19.02
CA ASP A 50 -5.07 -6.06 -18.26
C ASP A 50 -3.77 -5.46 -17.74
N ARG A 51 -3.42 -4.29 -18.27
CA ARG A 51 -2.32 -3.46 -17.79
C ARG A 51 -2.78 -2.73 -16.53
N THR A 52 -2.29 -3.18 -15.37
CA THR A 52 -2.56 -2.51 -14.10
C THR A 52 -1.34 -1.70 -13.69
N GLU A 53 -1.51 -0.39 -13.54
CA GLU A 53 -0.47 0.48 -13.01
C GLU A 53 -0.08 0.06 -11.58
N LEU A 54 1.21 0.11 -11.28
CA LEU A 54 1.81 -0.36 -10.04
C LEU A 54 2.88 0.63 -9.60
N ALA A 55 2.86 1.00 -8.32
CA ALA A 55 3.94 1.77 -7.73
C ALA A 55 4.23 1.18 -6.35
N GLY A 56 5.51 1.08 -5.99
CA GLY A 56 5.90 0.50 -4.73
C GLY A 56 7.26 0.95 -4.26
N PHE A 57 7.50 0.77 -2.97
CA PHE A 57 8.75 1.11 -2.30
C PHE A 57 9.09 0.05 -1.25
N PRO A 58 10.37 -0.08 -0.85
CA PRO A 58 10.78 -1.04 0.18
C PRO A 58 10.09 -0.79 1.51
N HIS A 59 9.69 -1.84 2.23
CA HIS A 59 8.93 -1.73 3.47
C HIS A 59 9.63 -0.89 4.56
N HIS A 60 10.97 -0.94 4.63
CA HIS A 60 11.75 -0.12 5.56
C HIS A 60 11.66 1.38 5.27
N SER A 61 11.32 1.78 4.04
CA SER A 61 11.12 3.18 3.67
C SER A 61 9.73 3.71 4.02
N LEU A 62 8.86 2.90 4.66
CA LEU A 62 7.52 3.30 5.07
C LEU A 62 7.55 4.57 5.93
N ASN A 63 8.42 4.64 6.92
CA ASN A 63 8.54 5.81 7.81
C ASN A 63 8.94 7.09 7.05
N THR A 64 9.59 6.97 5.90
CA THR A 64 9.97 8.11 5.05
C THR A 64 8.84 8.55 4.10
N TYR A 65 8.10 7.58 3.55
CA TYR A 65 7.09 7.85 2.50
C TYR A 65 5.69 8.08 3.07
N LEU A 66 5.33 7.40 4.16
CA LEU A 66 4.03 7.51 4.81
C LEU A 66 3.69 8.96 5.21
N PRO A 67 4.58 9.74 5.85
CA PRO A 67 4.30 11.13 6.17
C PRO A 67 4.09 12.00 4.92
N LYS A 68 4.76 11.69 3.80
CA LYS A 68 4.59 12.45 2.54
C LYS A 68 3.21 12.24 1.94
N LEU A 69 2.73 10.99 1.94
CA LEU A 69 1.38 10.65 1.48
C LEU A 69 0.31 11.31 2.35
N VAL A 70 0.50 11.27 3.67
CA VAL A 70 -0.44 11.85 4.63
C VAL A 70 -0.44 13.37 4.57
N LYS A 71 0.72 14.01 4.45
CA LYS A 71 0.85 15.47 4.23
C LYS A 71 0.22 15.94 2.92
N ALA A 72 0.17 15.08 1.90
CA ALA A 72 -0.55 15.34 0.66
C ALA A 72 -2.09 15.20 0.81
N GLY A 73 -2.59 14.98 2.03
CA GLY A 73 -4.01 14.85 2.33
C GLY A 73 -4.60 13.47 2.04
N LEU A 74 -3.76 12.47 1.73
CA LEU A 74 -4.24 11.12 1.46
C LEU A 74 -4.40 10.32 2.76
N ARG A 75 -5.50 9.56 2.82
CA ARG A 75 -5.67 8.49 3.82
C ARG A 75 -4.89 7.28 3.33
N VAL A 76 -4.10 6.65 4.18
CA VAL A 76 -3.23 5.53 3.81
C VAL A 76 -3.60 4.32 4.66
N ALA A 77 -4.00 3.22 4.02
CA ALA A 77 -4.26 1.94 4.66
C ALA A 77 -3.07 1.02 4.43
N ILE A 78 -2.43 0.55 5.50
CA ILE A 78 -1.30 -0.39 5.45
C ILE A 78 -1.88 -1.79 5.60
N CYS A 79 -1.58 -2.66 4.63
CA CYS A 79 -2.02 -4.04 4.62
C CYS A 79 -0.81 -4.97 4.68
N ASP A 80 -0.65 -5.64 5.82
CA ASP A 80 0.41 -6.62 6.05
C ASP A 80 -0.06 -8.07 5.92
N GLN A 81 0.93 -8.95 5.83
CA GLN A 81 0.73 -10.40 5.90
C GLN A 81 0.54 -10.78 7.36
N LEU A 82 -0.65 -11.31 7.69
CA LEU A 82 -1.01 -11.73 9.04
C LEU A 82 -0.48 -13.13 9.39
N GLU A 83 -0.06 -13.88 8.38
CA GLU A 83 0.47 -15.24 8.51
C GLU A 83 1.87 -15.31 7.89
N ASP A 84 2.75 -16.10 8.49
CA ASP A 84 4.09 -16.30 7.95
C ASP A 84 4.01 -17.12 6.63
N PRO A 85 4.56 -16.61 5.51
CA PRO A 85 4.57 -17.34 4.23
C PRO A 85 5.27 -18.69 4.32
N LYS A 86 6.12 -18.92 5.32
CA LYS A 86 6.79 -20.22 5.54
C LYS A 86 5.88 -21.27 6.18
N LEU A 87 4.83 -20.86 6.89
CA LEU A 87 3.94 -21.76 7.64
C LEU A 87 2.75 -22.27 6.82
N THR A 88 2.49 -21.71 5.63
CA THR A 88 1.30 -22.04 4.83
C THR A 88 1.62 -22.32 3.37
N LYS A 89 1.10 -23.44 2.83
CA LYS A 89 1.18 -23.81 1.39
C LYS A 89 0.10 -23.12 0.53
N THR A 90 -0.76 -22.32 1.15
CA THR A 90 -1.91 -21.64 0.55
C THR A 90 -1.70 -20.12 0.53
N ILE A 91 -2.61 -19.37 -0.10
CA ILE A 91 -2.50 -17.91 -0.19
C ILE A 91 -2.53 -17.30 1.23
N VAL A 92 -1.43 -16.67 1.62
CA VAL A 92 -1.25 -15.96 2.89
C VAL A 92 -2.42 -15.03 3.19
N LYS A 93 -2.98 -15.09 4.41
CA LYS A 93 -3.98 -14.11 4.85
C LYS A 93 -3.35 -12.73 4.99
N ARG A 94 -4.04 -11.73 4.42
CA ARG A 94 -3.64 -10.33 4.46
C ARG A 94 -4.77 -9.50 5.02
N GLY A 95 -4.44 -8.55 5.87
CA GLY A 95 -5.39 -7.65 6.51
C GLY A 95 -4.81 -6.25 6.62
N VAL A 96 -5.70 -5.26 6.71
CA VAL A 96 -5.29 -3.89 7.04
C VAL A 96 -4.89 -3.88 8.50
N THR A 97 -3.62 -3.59 8.76
CA THR A 97 -3.03 -3.51 10.09
C THR A 97 -3.19 -2.11 10.66
N GLU A 98 -3.04 -1.10 9.81
CA GLU A 98 -3.05 0.29 10.24
C GLU A 98 -3.76 1.18 9.20
N LEU A 99 -4.50 2.18 9.68
CA LEU A 99 -5.13 3.21 8.85
C LEU A 99 -4.63 4.58 9.32
N VAL A 100 -3.79 5.21 8.52
CA VAL A 100 -3.22 6.51 8.81
C VAL A 100 -4.00 7.59 8.07
N THR A 101 -4.45 8.61 8.80
CA THR A 101 -5.18 9.73 8.21
C THR A 101 -4.54 11.06 8.62
N PRO A 102 -4.68 12.12 7.81
CA PRO A 102 -4.07 13.42 8.11
C PRO A 102 -4.44 14.01 9.48
N GLY A 103 -5.63 13.68 9.99
CA GLY A 103 -6.09 14.12 11.31
C GLY A 103 -5.68 13.22 12.49
N VAL A 104 -5.13 12.03 12.21
CA VAL A 104 -4.72 11.02 13.21
C VAL A 104 -3.20 10.86 13.24
N ALA A 105 -2.45 11.70 12.52
CA ALA A 105 -0.99 11.69 12.49
C ALA A 105 -0.40 12.27 13.80
N LEU A 106 -0.66 11.57 14.90
CA LEU A 106 0.06 11.62 16.17
C LEU A 106 0.75 10.26 16.31
N ASN A 107 1.81 10.03 15.55
CA ASN A 107 2.80 9.01 15.89
C ASN A 107 4.12 9.74 16.11
N ASP A 108 4.68 9.49 17.29
CA ASP A 108 5.67 10.24 18.07
C ASP A 108 7.09 10.36 17.46
N ASP A 109 7.27 9.98 16.18
CA ASP A 109 8.57 9.93 15.49
C ASP A 109 8.82 11.11 14.53
N ILE A 110 7.98 12.15 14.57
CA ILE A 110 8.14 13.38 13.76
C ILE A 110 8.33 14.61 14.65
N LEU A 111 9.29 14.56 15.57
CA LEU A 111 9.78 15.71 16.34
C LEU A 111 11.30 15.85 16.21
#